data_AF-A0A8T4SF98-F1
#
_entry.id   AF-A0A8T4SF98-F1
#
_cell.length_a   1.000
_cell.length_b   1.000
_cell.length_c   1.000
_cell.angle_alpha   90.00
_cell.angle_beta   90.00
_cell.angle_gamma   90.00
#
_symmetry.space_group_name_H-M   'P 1'
#
loop_
_entity.id
_entity.type
_entity.pdbx_description
1 polymer ?
#
loop_
_entity_poly.entity_id
_entity_poly.type
_entity_poly.pdbx_seq_one_letter_code
_entity_poly.pdbx_strand_id
1 'polypeptide(L)' 'MNRYKIYKMVQYIRNSSFEFEVHEVEENLHEILTLYGFDIELTAEEELLKFELTLLAEQWEFSEVARLVLGENRLTA' A
#
# COMPACT_ATOMS: atom_id res chain seq x y z
N MET A 1 -1.80 14.09 12.96
CA MET A 1 -1.93 12.63 12.99
C MET A 1 -0.81 11.91 13.76
N ASN A 2 -1.00 11.50 15.02
CA ASN A 2 0.05 10.75 15.74
C ASN A 2 0.43 9.40 15.07
N ARG A 3 1.65 8.92 15.31
CA ARG A 3 2.19 7.65 14.77
C ARG A 3 1.29 6.42 15.01
N TYR A 4 0.55 6.39 16.12
CA TYR A 4 -0.35 5.27 16.43
C TYR A 4 -1.55 5.20 15.48
N LYS A 5 -2.09 6.35 15.05
CA LYS A 5 -3.17 6.40 14.04
C LYS A 5 -2.68 5.93 12.67
N ILE A 6 -1.49 6.37 12.24
CA ILE A 6 -0.83 5.91 11.00
C ILE A 6 -0.65 4.38 11.04
N TYR A 7 -0.11 3.85 12.14
CA TYR A 7 0.05 2.41 12.32
C TYR A 7 -1.27 1.64 12.17
N LYS A 8 -2.35 2.08 12.84
CA LYS A 8 -3.66 1.42 12.74
C LYS A 8 -4.24 1.45 11.32
N MET A 9 -3.97 2.51 10.57
CA MET A 9 -4.41 2.67 9.18
C MET A 9 -3.68 1.71 8.25
N VAL A 10 -2.35 1.68 8.32
CA VAL A 10 -1.49 0.75 7.58
C VAL A 10 -1.91 -0.71 7.87
N GLN A 11 -2.20 -1.04 9.14
CA GLN A 11 -2.69 -2.36 9.52
C GLN A 11 -4.08 -2.67 8.94
N TYR A 12 -4.99 -1.71 8.91
CA TYR A 12 -6.31 -1.90 8.31
C TYR A 12 -6.18 -2.20 6.81
N ILE A 13 -5.38 -1.42 6.09
CA ILE A 13 -5.15 -1.57 4.65
C ILE A 13 -4.47 -2.91 4.34
N ARG A 14 -3.47 -3.33 5.13
CA ARG A 14 -2.82 -4.66 5.00
C ARG A 14 -3.78 -5.84 5.09
N ASN A 15 -4.86 -5.71 5.86
CA ASN A 15 -5.86 -6.76 6.03
C ASN A 15 -6.99 -6.67 4.99
N SER A 16 -6.98 -5.63 4.14
CA SER A 16 -7.87 -5.53 2.99
C SER A 16 -7.29 -6.31 1.81
N SER A 17 -8.14 -6.69 0.85
CA SER A 17 -7.74 -7.46 -0.35
C SER A 17 -7.35 -6.57 -1.54
N PHE A 18 -7.04 -5.31 -1.29
CA PHE A 18 -6.83 -4.31 -2.34
C PHE A 18 -5.35 -4.19 -2.67
N GLU A 19 -5.05 -4.16 -3.96
CA GLU A 19 -3.70 -3.99 -4.49
C GLU A 19 -3.49 -2.51 -4.82
N PHE A 20 -2.27 -2.02 -4.56
CA PHE A 20 -1.87 -0.66 -4.91
C PHE A 20 -0.60 -0.72 -5.73
N GLU A 21 -0.49 0.16 -6.71
CA GLU A 21 0.77 0.40 -7.40
C GLU A 21 1.57 1.50 -6.69
N VAL A 22 2.89 1.39 -6.73
CA VAL A 22 3.80 2.32 -6.04
C VAL A 22 3.56 3.76 -6.50
N HIS A 23 3.43 3.95 -7.82
CA HIS A 23 3.25 5.26 -8.42
C HIS A 23 1.89 5.89 -8.05
N GLU A 24 0.84 5.09 -7.92
CA GLU A 24 -0.48 5.56 -7.47
C GLU A 24 -0.43 6.08 -6.03
N VAL A 25 0.30 5.39 -5.14
CA VAL A 25 0.52 5.85 -3.76
C VAL A 25 1.26 7.19 -3.72
N GLU A 26 2.24 7.36 -4.61
CA GLU A 26 3.08 8.54 -4.61
C GLU A 26 2.35 9.82 -5.06
N GLU A 27 1.47 9.68 -6.05
CA GLU A 27 0.73 10.80 -6.65
C GLU A 27 -0.65 11.01 -6.01
N ASN A 28 -1.31 9.94 -5.57
CA ASN A 28 -2.74 9.95 -5.24
C ASN A 28 -3.06 9.57 -3.79
N LEU A 29 -2.14 9.84 -2.85
CA LEU A 29 -2.31 9.53 -1.43
C LEU A 29 -3.68 9.96 -0.88
N HIS A 30 -4.14 11.17 -1.22
CA HIS A 30 -5.45 11.67 -0.81
C HIS A 30 -6.61 10.82 -1.33
N GLU A 31 -6.58 10.43 -2.61
CA GLU A 31 -7.64 9.63 -3.23
C GLU A 31 -7.66 8.23 -2.64
N ILE A 32 -6.49 7.63 -2.43
CA ILE A 32 -6.36 6.33 -1.75
C ILE A 32 -7.00 6.39 -0.37
N LEU A 33 -6.67 7.40 0.43
CA LEU A 33 -7.23 7.52 1.78
C LEU A 33 -8.75 7.72 1.76
N THR A 34 -9.24 8.50 0.79
CA THR A 34 -10.68 8.70 0.55
C THR A 34 -11.39 7.40 0.18
N LEU A 35 -10.78 6.55 -0.66
CA LEU A 35 -11.34 5.25 -1.05
C LEU A 35 -11.60 4.33 0.16
N TYR A 36 -10.78 4.42 1.21
CA TYR A 36 -10.96 3.67 2.45
C TYR A 36 -11.85 4.37 3.48
N GLY A 37 -12.50 5.47 3.11
CA GLY A 37 -13.34 6.24 4.02
C GLY A 37 -12.55 6.96 5.11
N PHE A 38 -11.25 7.18 4.89
CA PHE A 38 -10.45 7.99 5.79
C PHE A 38 -10.50 9.44 5.33
N ASP A 39 -11.35 10.21 5.99
CA ASP A 39 -11.43 11.65 5.82
C ASP A 39 -10.32 12.30 6.66
N ILE A 40 -9.20 12.65 6.02
CA ILE A 40 -8.00 13.12 6.71
C ILE A 40 -7.59 14.50 6.18
N GLU A 41 -7.54 15.49 7.08
CA GLU A 41 -6.75 16.70 6.86
C GLU A 41 -5.28 16.31 6.88
N LEU A 42 -4.68 16.26 5.69
CA LEU A 42 -3.29 15.87 5.55
C LEU A 42 -2.35 17.01 6.01
N THR A 43 -1.29 16.64 6.74
CA THR A 43 -0.31 17.53 7.39
C THR A 43 1.10 17.00 7.15
N ALA A 44 2.15 17.66 7.66
CA ALA A 44 3.55 17.18 7.60
C ALA A 44 3.80 15.70 8.04
N GLU A 45 2.84 15.04 8.68
CA GLU A 45 2.90 13.59 8.95
C GLU A 45 2.51 12.71 7.74
N GLU A 46 2.17 13.33 6.60
CA GLU A 46 1.97 12.73 5.28
C GLU A 46 3.18 11.94 4.82
N GLU A 47 4.40 12.46 5.03
CA GLU A 47 5.59 11.77 4.51
C GLU A 47 5.79 10.39 5.15
N LEU A 48 5.47 10.25 6.44
CA LEU A 48 5.54 8.96 7.11
C LEU A 48 4.46 8.00 6.62
N LEU A 49 3.23 8.48 6.44
CA LEU A 49 2.13 7.66 5.93
C LEU A 49 2.36 7.25 4.48
N LYS A 50 2.83 8.17 3.65
CA LYS A 50 3.24 7.94 2.26
C LYS A 50 4.30 6.85 2.20
N PHE A 51 5.39 7.00 2.97
CA PHE A 51 6.46 6.00 3.04
C PHE A 51 5.96 4.60 3.40
N GLU A 52 5.13 4.48 4.45
CA GLU A 52 4.59 3.17 4.88
C GLU A 52 3.67 2.54 3.81
N LEU A 53 2.85 3.35 3.12
CA LEU A 53 1.99 2.87 2.05
C LEU A 53 2.78 2.50 0.79
N THR A 54 3.83 3.25 0.45
CA THR A 54 4.76 2.94 -0.64
C THR A 54 5.44 1.60 -0.40
N LEU A 55 5.95 1.35 0.81
CA LEU A 55 6.51 0.05 1.18
C LEU A 55 5.52 -1.10 1.08
N LEU A 56 4.24 -0.85 1.39
CA LEU A 56 3.19 -1.86 1.23
C LEU A 56 2.90 -2.16 -0.25
N ALA A 57 2.78 -1.13 -1.08
CA ALA A 57 2.58 -1.26 -2.52
C ALA A 57 3.75 -2.02 -3.16
N GLU A 58 4.99 -1.66 -2.83
CA GLU A 58 6.19 -2.38 -3.28
C GLU A 58 6.12 -3.86 -2.89
N GLN A 59 5.79 -4.18 -1.63
CA GLN A 59 5.68 -5.58 -1.18
C GLN A 59 4.62 -6.37 -1.94
N TRP A 60 3.55 -5.72 -2.38
CA TRP A 60 2.45 -6.36 -3.12
C TRP A 60 2.78 -6.51 -4.61
N GLU A 61 3.37 -5.51 -5.25
CA GLU A 61 3.95 -5.64 -6.61
C GLU A 61 5.00 -6.75 -6.64
N PHE A 62 5.90 -6.81 -5.64
CA PHE A 62 6.86 -7.91 -5.52
C PHE A 62 6.18 -9.26 -5.27
N SER A 63 4.99 -9.29 -4.66
CA SER A 63 4.23 -10.54 -4.50
C SER A 63 3.64 -11.03 -5.84
N GLU A 64 3.22 -10.13 -6.73
CA GLU A 64 2.80 -10.48 -8.09
C GLU A 64 3.99 -10.91 -8.96
N VAL A 65 5.10 -10.19 -8.92
CA VAL A 65 6.33 -10.56 -9.63
C VAL A 65 6.85 -11.91 -9.11
N ALA A 66 6.83 -12.15 -7.79
CA ALA A 66 7.18 -13.45 -7.21
C ALA A 66 6.18 -14.55 -7.62
N ARG A 67 4.88 -14.27 -7.71
CA ARG A 67 3.88 -15.22 -8.24
C ARG A 67 4.13 -15.55 -9.70
N LEU A 68 4.51 -14.59 -10.53
CA LEU A 68 4.85 -14.81 -11.95
C LEU A 68 6.10 -15.69 -12.07
N VAL A 69 7.17 -15.37 -11.34
CA VAL A 69 8.42 -16.15 -11.34
C VAL A 69 8.25 -17.58 -10.78
N LEU A 70 7.41 -17.75 -9.76
CA LEU A 70 7.11 -19.06 -9.18
C LEU A 70 6.04 -19.84 -9.96
N GLY A 71 5.18 -19.15 -10.71
CA GLY A 71 4.14 -19.71 -11.58
C GLY A 71 4.71 -20.24 -12.89
N GLU A 72 5.68 -19.54 -13.49
CA GLU A 72 6.37 -19.99 -14.70
C GLU A 72 7.23 -21.24 -14.47
N ASN A 73 7.70 -21.48 -13.24
CA ASN A 73 8.43 -22.71 -12.89
C ASN A 73 7.54 -23.97 -12.73
N ARG A 74 6.22 -23.88 -12.92
CA ARG A 74 5.32 -25.05 -12.90
C ARG A 74 4.94 -25.59 -14.27
N LEU A 75 5.38 -24.96 -15.36
CA LEU A 75 5.08 -25.40 -16.73
C LEU A 75 6.24 -26.13 -17.43
N THR A 76 7.32 -26.44 -16.70
CA THR A 76 8.52 -27.12 -17.24
C THR A 76 8.95 -28.36 -16.43
N ALA A 77 8.00 -29.07 -15.83
CA ALA A 77 8.23 -30.40 -15.25
C ALA A 77 7.32 -31.46 -15.88
#